data_AF-A0A2V9QK88-F1
#
_entry.id   AF-A0A2V9QK88-F1
#
_cell.length_a   1.000
_cell.length_b   1.000
_cell.length_c   1.000
_cell.angle_alpha   90.00
_cell.angle_beta   90.00
_cell.angle_gamma   90.00
#
_symmetry.space_group_name_H-M   'P 1'
#
loop_
_entity.id
_entity.type
_entity.pdbx_description
1 polymer ?
#
loop_
_entity_poly.entity_id
_entity_poly.type
_entity_poly.pdbx_seq_one_letter_code
_entity_poly.pdbx_strand_id
1 'polypeptide(L)'
;MRSRTFGLASICLFAGLCIAQDSQPNSDRGSVAAAAKASRGQAQVQQDKQADIRRLLEITGSGALATQSMDQMEKTIRPMVTDALPPGEYRAKVVDLFFEKFRSKRDPANLMNLVIPIYDKYYSDEDIRGLIQLYQTPLGKKMLSTLPNVMAESQAAGTKWGEQIGRESMMEVLTEHPELQKAMEEAKNNAQSH
;
A
#
# COMPACT_ATOMS: atom_id res chain seq x y z
N MET A 1 -54.88 24.16 16.74
CA MET A 1 -55.08 24.14 15.28
C MET A 1 -54.68 22.76 14.75
N ARG A 2 -55.56 22.19 13.89
CA ARG A 2 -55.60 20.87 13.19
C ARG A 2 -54.27 20.11 13.04
N SER A 3 -54.12 18.86 13.51
CA SER A 3 -54.62 17.54 13.03
C SER A 3 -54.02 17.09 11.69
N ARG A 4 -53.47 15.87 11.52
CA ARG A 4 -54.12 14.52 11.40
C ARG A 4 -53.00 13.43 11.43
N THR A 5 -52.97 12.38 12.27
CA THR A 5 -53.74 11.10 12.29
C THR A 5 -53.60 10.24 11.02
N PHE A 6 -53.43 8.90 10.95
CA PHE A 6 -53.67 7.68 11.77
C PHE A 6 -52.68 6.60 11.24
N GLY A 7 -52.11 5.65 12.02
CA GLY A 7 -52.76 4.42 12.54
C GLY A 7 -52.88 3.32 11.46
N LEU A 8 -52.76 2.00 11.67
CA LEU A 8 -52.36 1.14 12.79
C LEU A 8 -52.38 -0.30 12.22
N ALA A 9 -51.64 -1.22 12.81
CA ALA A 9 -51.62 -2.64 12.48
C ALA A 9 -53.02 -3.28 12.61
N SER A 10 -53.28 -4.34 11.82
CA SER A 10 -54.29 -5.32 12.17
C SER A 10 -53.94 -6.72 11.64
N ILE A 11 -53.95 -7.66 12.58
CA ILE A 11 -53.77 -9.10 12.45
C ILE A 11 -55.07 -9.69 11.89
N CYS A 12 -54.98 -10.55 10.87
CA CYS A 12 -56.09 -11.44 10.48
C CYS A 12 -55.62 -12.89 10.44
N LEU A 13 -56.03 -13.65 11.46
CA LEU A 13 -56.04 -15.11 11.52
C LEU A 13 -57.45 -15.55 11.09
N PHE A 14 -57.59 -16.28 9.98
CA PHE A 14 -58.84 -16.98 9.63
C PHE A 14 -58.52 -18.32 8.95
N ALA A 15 -59.00 -19.40 9.56
CA ALA A 15 -59.05 -20.75 9.02
C ALA A 15 -60.46 -21.03 8.46
N GLY A 16 -60.56 -21.71 7.32
CA GLY A 16 -61.84 -22.20 6.77
C GLY A 16 -61.83 -22.70 5.31
N LEU A 17 -61.59 -24.01 5.15
CA LEU A 17 -62.08 -24.98 4.14
C LEU A 17 -62.17 -24.68 2.61
N CYS A 18 -61.31 -25.41 1.87
CA CYS A 18 -61.44 -26.15 0.59
C CYS A 18 -62.29 -25.63 -0.60
N ILE A 19 -61.61 -25.32 -1.73
CA ILE A 19 -61.85 -25.93 -3.05
C ILE A 19 -60.48 -26.13 -3.75
N ALA A 20 -60.27 -27.30 -4.35
CA ALA A 20 -59.07 -27.69 -5.08
C ALA A 20 -58.91 -26.95 -6.43
N GLN A 21 -57.65 -26.67 -6.80
CA GLN A 21 -57.07 -26.32 -8.12
C GLN A 21 -55.91 -25.35 -7.83
N ASP A 22 -54.67 -25.49 -8.26
CA ASP A 22 -54.04 -26.33 -9.26
C ASP A 22 -52.55 -26.39 -8.87
N SER A 23 -51.92 -27.51 -9.17
CA SER A 23 -50.48 -27.74 -9.08
C SER A 23 -49.69 -26.68 -9.88
N GLN A 24 -48.90 -25.84 -9.18
CA GLN A 24 -47.81 -25.08 -9.79
C GLN A 24 -46.46 -25.64 -9.31
N PRO A 25 -45.81 -26.54 -10.08
CA PRO A 25 -44.43 -26.91 -9.86
C PRO A 25 -43.56 -26.27 -10.94
N ASN A 26 -43.31 -24.94 -10.95
CA ASN A 26 -42.26 -24.43 -11.85
C ASN A 26 -41.66 -23.03 -11.64
N SER A 27 -42.10 -22.23 -10.66
CA SER A 27 -41.58 -20.86 -10.51
C SER A 27 -40.23 -20.75 -9.80
N ASP A 28 -39.86 -21.73 -8.96
CA ASP A 28 -38.62 -21.65 -8.17
C ASP A 28 -37.35 -21.92 -9.00
N ARG A 29 -37.40 -22.84 -9.98
CA ARG A 29 -36.20 -23.25 -10.75
C ARG A 29 -35.64 -22.14 -11.63
N GLY A 30 -36.47 -21.24 -12.16
CA GLY A 30 -36.03 -20.09 -12.95
C GLY A 30 -35.29 -19.04 -12.12
N SER A 31 -35.74 -18.82 -10.87
CA SER A 31 -35.16 -17.86 -9.94
C SER A 31 -33.77 -18.29 -9.45
N VAL A 32 -33.60 -19.57 -9.05
CA VAL A 32 -32.29 -20.09 -8.64
C VAL A 32 -31.29 -20.16 -9.80
N ALA A 33 -31.73 -20.47 -11.02
CA ALA A 33 -30.85 -20.50 -12.19
C ALA A 33 -30.36 -19.09 -12.59
N ALA A 34 -31.23 -18.07 -12.50
CA ALA A 34 -30.87 -16.68 -12.76
C ALA A 34 -29.92 -16.12 -11.69
N ALA A 35 -30.19 -16.39 -10.40
CA ALA A 35 -29.30 -16.01 -9.30
C ALA A 35 -27.91 -16.67 -9.44
N ALA A 36 -27.85 -17.97 -9.73
CA ALA A 36 -26.58 -18.69 -9.93
C ALA A 36 -25.78 -18.21 -11.15
N LYS A 37 -26.43 -17.64 -12.17
CA LYS A 37 -25.78 -17.01 -13.33
C LYS A 37 -25.25 -15.63 -13.00
N ALA A 38 -26.00 -14.83 -12.24
CA ALA A 38 -25.57 -13.52 -11.78
C ALA A 38 -24.37 -13.61 -10.83
N SER A 39 -24.39 -14.53 -9.86
CA SER A 39 -23.26 -14.76 -8.94
C SER A 39 -22.00 -15.25 -9.66
N ARG A 40 -22.15 -16.10 -10.70
CA ARG A 40 -21.03 -16.52 -11.55
C ARG A 40 -20.47 -15.37 -12.39
N GLY A 41 -21.32 -14.51 -12.93
CA GLY A 41 -20.88 -13.31 -13.65
C GLY A 41 -20.08 -12.36 -12.76
N GLN A 42 -20.53 -12.15 -11.52
CA GLN A 42 -19.81 -11.33 -10.54
C GLN A 42 -18.47 -11.94 -10.13
N ALA A 43 -18.42 -13.26 -9.91
CA ALA A 43 -17.17 -13.96 -9.60
C ALA A 43 -16.16 -13.90 -10.76
N GLN A 44 -16.62 -14.01 -12.01
CA GLN A 44 -15.77 -13.89 -13.19
C GLN A 44 -15.20 -12.47 -13.32
N VAL A 45 -16.03 -11.43 -13.19
CA VAL A 45 -15.58 -10.04 -13.23
C VAL A 45 -14.53 -9.76 -12.15
N GLN A 46 -14.71 -10.33 -10.95
CA GLN A 46 -13.73 -10.19 -9.88
C GLN A 46 -12.41 -10.90 -10.20
N GLN A 47 -12.46 -12.10 -10.80
CA GLN A 47 -11.26 -12.82 -11.24
C GLN A 47 -10.52 -12.07 -12.36
N ASP A 48 -11.25 -11.54 -13.34
CA ASP A 48 -10.70 -10.78 -14.46
C ASP A 48 -9.98 -9.52 -13.96
N LYS A 49 -10.64 -8.78 -13.06
CA LYS A 49 -10.04 -7.61 -12.43
C LYS A 49 -8.78 -7.93 -11.64
N GLN A 50 -8.75 -9.04 -10.88
CA GLN A 50 -7.54 -9.46 -10.16
C GLN A 50 -6.39 -9.81 -11.11
N ALA A 51 -6.68 -10.44 -12.25
CA ALA A 51 -5.69 -10.71 -13.29
C ALA A 51 -5.15 -9.41 -13.91
N ASP A 52 -6.02 -8.44 -14.17
CA ASP A 52 -5.63 -7.13 -14.68
C ASP A 52 -4.80 -6.33 -13.65
N ILE A 53 -5.15 -6.36 -12.37
CA ILE A 53 -4.34 -5.75 -11.31
C ILE A 53 -2.93 -6.36 -11.28
N ARG A 54 -2.82 -7.70 -11.37
CA ARG A 54 -1.53 -8.38 -11.45
C ARG A 54 -0.72 -7.87 -12.63
N ARG A 55 -1.33 -7.78 -13.82
CA ARG A 55 -0.71 -7.22 -15.01
C ARG A 55 -0.25 -5.78 -14.82
N LEU A 56 -1.08 -4.94 -14.20
CA LEU A 56 -0.73 -3.55 -13.88
C LEU A 56 0.53 -3.47 -13.01
N LEU A 57 0.60 -4.30 -11.97
CA LEU A 57 1.76 -4.37 -11.07
C LEU A 57 3.03 -4.85 -11.80
N GLU A 58 2.90 -5.77 -12.74
CA GLU A 58 4.00 -6.25 -13.57
C GLU A 58 4.52 -5.18 -14.53
N ILE A 59 3.65 -4.52 -15.30
CA ILE A 59 4.07 -3.50 -16.28
C ILE A 59 4.61 -2.22 -15.63
N THR A 60 4.20 -1.94 -14.39
CA THR A 60 4.71 -0.80 -13.61
C THR A 60 6.02 -1.13 -12.89
N GLY A 61 6.49 -2.38 -12.96
CA GLY A 61 7.74 -2.80 -12.31
C GLY A 61 7.64 -2.94 -10.79
N SER A 62 6.43 -3.05 -10.23
CA SER A 62 6.20 -3.10 -8.78
C SER A 62 6.94 -4.26 -8.10
N GLY A 63 7.11 -5.39 -8.77
CA GLY A 63 7.90 -6.53 -8.25
C GLY A 63 9.40 -6.23 -8.11
N ALA A 64 9.98 -5.51 -9.08
CA ALA A 64 11.38 -5.09 -9.01
C ALA A 64 11.59 -4.03 -7.92
N LEU A 65 10.70 -3.04 -7.84
CA LEU A 65 10.72 -2.01 -6.78
C LEU A 65 10.57 -2.62 -5.39
N ALA A 66 9.71 -3.63 -5.23
CA ALA A 66 9.58 -4.34 -3.97
C ALA A 66 10.85 -5.10 -3.59
N THR A 67 11.48 -5.79 -4.55
CA THR A 67 12.74 -6.51 -4.32
C THR A 67 13.85 -5.54 -3.88
N GLN A 68 14.01 -4.43 -4.60
CA GLN A 68 14.94 -3.37 -4.24
C GLN A 68 14.66 -2.80 -2.84
N SER A 69 13.39 -2.58 -2.50
CA SER A 69 12.99 -2.09 -1.17
C SER A 69 13.36 -3.08 -0.08
N MET A 70 13.15 -4.39 -0.31
CA MET A 70 13.56 -5.43 0.63
C MET A 70 15.08 -5.53 0.78
N ASP A 71 15.84 -5.37 -0.30
CA ASP A 71 17.31 -5.35 -0.24
C ASP A 71 17.83 -4.13 0.53
N GLN A 72 17.19 -2.97 0.36
CA GLN A 72 17.51 -1.78 1.13
C GLN A 72 17.16 -1.96 2.62
N MET A 73 16.02 -2.58 2.90
CA MET A 73 15.61 -2.93 4.27
C MET A 73 16.62 -3.89 4.91
N GLU A 74 17.09 -4.92 4.20
CA GLU A 74 18.14 -5.81 4.69
C GLU A 74 19.41 -5.02 5.06
N LYS A 75 19.86 -4.11 4.20
CA LYS A 75 21.05 -3.28 4.46
C LYS A 75 20.91 -2.47 5.75
N THR A 76 19.73 -1.92 6.01
CA THR A 76 19.45 -1.14 7.23
C THR A 76 19.33 -2.03 8.48
N ILE A 77 18.69 -3.19 8.36
CA ILE A 77 18.42 -4.09 9.48
C ILE A 77 19.65 -4.92 9.87
N ARG A 78 20.54 -5.24 8.92
CA ARG A 78 21.70 -6.09 9.16
C ARG A 78 22.58 -5.63 10.32
N PRO A 79 22.98 -4.34 10.43
CA PRO A 79 23.69 -3.84 11.59
C PRO A 79 22.91 -4.04 12.89
N MET A 80 21.59 -3.75 12.90
CA MET A 80 20.75 -3.92 14.09
C MET A 80 20.69 -5.38 14.56
N VAL A 81 20.54 -6.33 13.63
CA VAL A 81 20.56 -7.77 13.94
C VAL A 81 21.94 -8.18 14.45
N THR A 82 23.00 -7.62 13.88
CA THR A 82 24.37 -7.85 14.34
C THR A 82 24.49 -7.38 15.78
N ASP A 83 24.13 -6.13 16.08
CA ASP A 83 24.23 -5.50 17.41
C ASP A 83 23.38 -6.15 18.50
N ALA A 84 22.25 -6.76 18.12
CA ALA A 84 21.41 -7.52 19.05
C ALA A 84 22.05 -8.85 19.52
N LEU A 85 23.06 -9.37 18.81
CA LEU A 85 23.75 -10.61 19.17
C LEU A 85 24.90 -10.32 20.17
N PRO A 86 25.11 -11.18 21.19
CA PRO A 86 26.26 -11.04 22.07
C PRO A 86 27.59 -11.06 21.27
N PRO A 87 28.63 -10.35 21.74
CA PRO A 87 29.93 -10.34 21.08
C PRO A 87 30.53 -11.75 21.02
N GLY A 88 31.12 -12.12 19.88
CA GLY A 88 31.79 -13.40 19.70
C GLY A 88 32.10 -13.69 18.23
N GLU A 89 33.06 -14.58 17.99
CA GLU A 89 33.52 -14.94 16.63
C GLU A 89 32.41 -15.56 15.75
N TYR A 90 31.36 -16.12 16.36
CA TYR A 90 30.21 -16.70 15.66
C TYR A 90 29.27 -15.66 15.02
N ARG A 91 29.34 -14.39 15.46
CA ARG A 91 28.32 -13.37 15.18
C ARG A 91 28.15 -13.12 13.68
N ALA A 92 29.25 -12.94 12.96
CA ALA A 92 29.21 -12.74 11.51
C ALA A 92 28.53 -13.92 10.78
N LYS A 93 28.92 -15.15 11.14
CA LYS A 93 28.36 -16.37 10.53
C LYS A 93 26.86 -16.53 10.78
N VAL A 94 26.38 -16.21 12.00
CA VAL A 94 24.94 -16.25 12.32
C VAL A 94 24.17 -15.22 11.51
N VAL A 95 24.69 -14.00 11.42
CA VAL A 95 24.06 -12.91 10.62
C VAL A 95 23.97 -13.32 9.15
N ASP A 96 25.06 -13.84 8.57
CA ASP A 96 25.08 -14.26 7.17
C ASP A 96 24.08 -15.38 6.89
N LEU A 97 24.07 -16.43 7.71
CA LEU A 97 23.12 -17.54 7.58
C LEU A 97 21.67 -17.09 7.78
N PHE A 98 21.43 -16.18 8.73
CA PHE A 98 20.10 -15.61 8.94
C PHE A 98 19.61 -14.91 7.67
N PHE A 99 20.42 -14.02 7.09
CA PHE A 99 20.01 -13.28 5.90
C PHE A 99 19.96 -14.15 4.65
N GLU A 100 20.79 -15.19 4.54
CA GLU A 100 20.64 -16.22 3.50
C GLU A 100 19.27 -16.91 3.59
N LYS A 101 18.89 -17.37 4.79
CA LYS A 101 17.56 -17.97 5.03
C LYS A 101 16.41 -16.98 4.90
N PHE A 102 16.63 -15.71 5.25
CA PHE A 102 15.64 -14.66 5.05
C PHE A 102 15.38 -14.46 3.55
N ARG A 103 16.45 -14.32 2.75
CA ARG A 103 16.34 -14.18 1.29
C ARG A 103 15.68 -15.39 0.65
N SER A 104 16.00 -16.61 1.09
CA SER A 104 15.40 -17.84 0.53
C SER A 104 13.90 -17.97 0.81
N LYS A 105 13.36 -17.20 1.77
CA LYS A 105 11.93 -17.15 2.09
C LYS A 105 11.19 -16.03 1.35
N ARG A 106 11.92 -15.17 0.63
CA ARG A 106 11.30 -14.11 -0.16
C ARG A 106 10.65 -14.72 -1.39
N ASP A 107 9.37 -14.46 -1.55
CA ASP A 107 8.61 -14.85 -2.73
C ASP A 107 7.86 -13.61 -3.26
N PRO A 108 8.28 -13.07 -4.42
CA PRO A 108 7.58 -11.97 -5.06
C PRO A 108 6.10 -12.26 -5.34
N ALA A 109 5.73 -13.52 -5.59
CA ALA A 109 4.34 -13.90 -5.83
C ALA A 109 3.48 -13.73 -4.58
N ASN A 110 4.00 -14.08 -3.40
CA ASN A 110 3.31 -13.84 -2.13
C ASN A 110 3.08 -12.36 -1.87
N LEU A 111 4.06 -11.51 -2.18
CA LEU A 111 3.87 -10.06 -2.04
C LEU A 111 2.76 -9.55 -2.98
N MET A 112 2.72 -10.01 -4.23
CA MET A 112 1.64 -9.65 -5.16
C MET A 112 0.27 -10.06 -4.62
N ASN A 113 0.16 -11.26 -4.03
CA ASN A 113 -1.09 -11.73 -3.44
C ASN A 113 -1.56 -10.86 -2.26
N LEU A 114 -0.65 -10.19 -1.55
CA LEU A 114 -0.98 -9.23 -0.49
C LEU A 114 -1.41 -7.87 -1.04
N VAL A 115 -0.85 -7.45 -2.18
CA VAL A 115 -1.09 -6.11 -2.76
C VAL A 115 -2.33 -6.08 -3.64
N ILE A 116 -2.64 -7.16 -4.36
CA ILE A 116 -3.80 -7.23 -5.28
C ILE A 116 -5.12 -6.83 -4.59
N PRO A 117 -5.48 -7.34 -3.39
CA PRO A 117 -6.71 -6.94 -2.71
C PRO A 117 -6.77 -5.46 -2.34
N ILE A 118 -5.61 -4.80 -2.16
CA ILE A 118 -5.55 -3.37 -1.88
C ILE A 118 -5.98 -2.59 -3.12
N TYR A 119 -5.44 -2.91 -4.29
CA TYR A 119 -5.87 -2.29 -5.55
C TYR A 119 -7.34 -2.60 -5.86
N ASP A 120 -7.78 -3.83 -5.61
CA ASP A 120 -9.18 -4.25 -5.82
C ASP A 120 -10.16 -3.39 -5.02
N LYS A 121 -9.76 -3.00 -3.79
CA LYS A 121 -10.55 -2.12 -2.92
C LYS A 121 -10.67 -0.69 -3.43
N TYR A 122 -9.62 -0.14 -4.04
CA TYR A 122 -9.54 1.30 -4.35
C TYR A 122 -9.84 1.67 -5.79
N TYR A 123 -9.74 0.71 -6.72
CA TYR A 123 -9.94 0.96 -8.14
C TYR A 123 -11.08 0.12 -8.68
N SER A 124 -11.86 0.66 -9.62
CA SER A 124 -12.79 -0.14 -10.41
C SER A 124 -12.05 -0.97 -11.45
N ASP A 125 -12.74 -1.95 -12.04
CA ASP A 125 -12.22 -2.73 -13.17
C ASP A 125 -11.88 -1.83 -14.39
N GLU A 126 -12.69 -0.80 -14.63
CA GLU A 126 -12.44 0.19 -15.69
C GLU A 126 -11.19 1.04 -15.40
N ASP A 127 -10.99 1.48 -14.16
CA ASP A 127 -9.80 2.24 -13.77
C ASP A 127 -8.52 1.42 -13.99
N ILE A 128 -8.52 0.15 -13.58
CA ILE A 128 -7.36 -0.74 -13.76
C ILE A 128 -7.02 -0.91 -15.25
N ARG A 129 -8.02 -1.16 -16.10
CA ARG A 129 -7.81 -1.22 -17.55
C ARG A 129 -7.29 0.09 -18.13
N GLY A 130 -7.83 1.23 -17.68
CA GLY A 130 -7.37 2.56 -18.08
C GLY A 130 -5.91 2.81 -17.71
N LEU A 131 -5.51 2.43 -16.49
CA LEU A 131 -4.11 2.53 -16.04
C LEU A 131 -3.19 1.65 -16.89
N ILE A 132 -3.60 0.41 -17.18
CA ILE A 132 -2.84 -0.49 -18.05
C ILE A 132 -2.62 0.13 -19.43
N GLN A 133 -3.68 0.69 -20.03
CA GLN A 133 -3.60 1.35 -21.33
C GLN A 133 -2.66 2.55 -21.29
N LEU A 134 -2.77 3.40 -20.27
CA LEU A 134 -1.92 4.57 -20.08
C LEU A 134 -0.43 4.18 -20.02
N TYR A 135 -0.08 3.21 -19.17
CA TYR A 135 1.30 2.76 -19.00
C TYR A 135 1.87 2.03 -20.22
N GLN A 136 1.02 1.56 -21.14
CA GLN A 136 1.47 1.00 -22.42
C GLN A 136 1.80 2.05 -23.48
N THR A 137 1.32 3.30 -23.33
CA THR A 137 1.63 4.40 -24.25
C THR A 137 3.13 4.79 -24.21
N PRO A 138 3.67 5.43 -25.26
CA PRO A 138 5.04 5.96 -25.24
C PRO A 138 5.30 6.93 -24.07
N LEU A 139 4.32 7.79 -23.76
CA LEU A 139 4.42 8.72 -22.64
C LEU A 139 4.39 8.00 -21.29
N GLY A 140 3.50 7.02 -21.10
CA GLY A 140 3.42 6.23 -19.88
C GLY A 140 4.70 5.42 -19.61
N LYS A 141 5.29 4.81 -20.64
CA LYS A 141 6.58 4.12 -20.55
C LYS A 141 7.72 5.07 -20.20
N LYS A 142 7.76 6.26 -20.84
CA LYS A 142 8.73 7.30 -20.49
C LYS A 142 8.57 7.72 -19.02
N MET A 143 7.34 7.93 -18.57
CA MET A 143 7.06 8.29 -17.18
C MET A 143 7.60 7.23 -16.20
N LEU A 144 7.35 5.94 -16.45
CA LEU A 144 7.88 4.85 -15.63
C LEU A 144 9.41 4.83 -15.56
N SER A 145 10.11 5.14 -16.66
CA SER A 145 11.57 5.15 -16.67
C SER A 145 12.18 6.43 -16.10
N THR A 146 11.49 7.57 -16.17
CA THR A 146 12.05 8.85 -15.73
C THR A 146 11.64 9.27 -14.33
N LEU A 147 10.46 8.86 -13.83
CA LEU A 147 9.98 9.27 -12.50
C LEU A 147 10.96 8.97 -11.36
N PRO A 148 11.64 7.80 -11.31
CA PRO A 148 12.62 7.54 -10.25
C PRO A 148 13.76 8.57 -10.24
N ASN A 149 14.24 9.00 -11.41
CA ASN A 149 15.28 10.02 -11.53
C ASN A 149 14.77 11.39 -11.11
N VAL A 150 13.56 11.77 -11.56
CA VAL A 150 12.91 13.02 -11.14
C VAL A 150 12.77 13.08 -9.62
N MET A 151 12.33 11.99 -8.98
CA MET A 151 12.22 11.93 -7.53
C MET A 151 13.58 12.04 -6.83
N ALA A 152 14.60 11.33 -7.33
CA ALA A 152 15.95 11.38 -6.76
C ALA A 152 16.57 12.78 -6.86
N GLU A 153 16.48 13.43 -8.02
CA GLU A 153 16.97 14.79 -8.23
C GLU A 153 16.18 15.81 -7.41
N SER A 154 14.86 15.66 -7.31
CA SER A 154 14.02 16.53 -6.47
C SER A 154 14.39 16.43 -5.00
N GLN A 155 14.64 15.23 -4.50
CA GLN A 155 15.09 15.02 -3.12
C GLN A 155 16.46 15.67 -2.88
N ALA A 156 17.41 15.51 -3.81
CA ALA A 156 18.73 16.12 -3.70
C ALA A 156 18.66 17.66 -3.72
N ALA A 157 17.81 18.24 -4.57
CA ALA A 157 17.56 19.67 -4.60
C ALA A 157 16.96 20.16 -3.27
N GLY A 158 15.98 19.45 -2.73
CA GLY A 158 15.36 19.76 -1.43
C GLY A 158 16.36 19.71 -0.27
N THR A 159 17.25 18.71 -0.24
CA THR A 159 18.31 18.62 0.77
C THR A 159 19.25 19.82 0.69
N LYS A 160 19.73 20.19 -0.49
CA LYS A 160 20.61 21.36 -0.66
C LYS A 160 19.95 22.66 -0.22
N TRP A 161 18.69 22.84 -0.59
CA TRP A 161 17.90 24.00 -0.18
C TRP A 161 17.72 24.05 1.35
N GLY A 162 17.40 22.91 1.98
CA GLY A 162 17.30 22.81 3.44
C GLY A 162 18.62 23.09 4.18
N GLU A 163 19.75 22.58 3.66
CA GLU A 163 21.10 22.87 4.18
C GLU A 163 21.43 24.36 4.10
N GLN A 164 21.06 25.02 2.99
CA GLN A 164 21.27 26.45 2.84
C GLN A 164 20.48 27.24 3.88
N ILE A 165 19.17 26.98 3.99
CA ILE A 165 18.33 27.65 5.00
C ILE A 165 18.88 27.40 6.40
N GLY A 166 19.24 26.17 6.73
CA GLY A 166 19.79 25.84 8.05
C GLY A 166 21.06 26.63 8.38
N ARG A 167 21.96 26.81 7.40
CA ARG A 167 23.15 27.66 7.59
C ARG A 167 22.79 29.13 7.77
N GLU A 168 21.92 29.66 6.92
CA GLU A 168 21.49 31.06 7.00
C GLU A 168 20.84 31.37 8.34
N SER A 169 19.90 30.53 8.79
CA SER A 169 19.26 30.66 10.09
C SER A 169 20.24 30.54 11.26
N MET A 170 21.22 29.61 11.19
CA MET A 170 22.24 29.52 12.22
C MET A 170 23.11 30.78 12.29
N MET A 171 23.52 31.31 11.13
CA MET A 171 24.30 32.55 11.08
C MET A 171 23.53 33.73 11.67
N GLU A 172 22.24 33.85 11.37
CA GLU A 172 21.36 34.89 11.92
C GLU A 172 21.27 34.77 13.44
N VAL A 173 20.96 33.56 13.96
CA VAL A 173 20.90 33.30 15.41
C VAL A 173 22.21 33.67 16.11
N LEU A 174 23.37 33.28 15.58
CA LEU A 174 24.66 33.59 16.20
C LEU A 174 25.00 35.09 16.13
N THR A 175 24.53 35.78 15.10
CA THR A 175 24.71 37.24 14.95
C THR A 175 23.85 37.99 15.96
N GLU A 176 22.60 37.56 16.16
CA GLU A 176 21.68 38.16 17.13
C GLU A 176 22.02 37.82 18.59
N HIS A 177 22.67 36.66 18.81
CA HIS A 177 23.01 36.10 20.12
C HIS A 177 24.51 35.82 20.27
N PRO A 178 25.37 36.85 20.33
CA PRO A 178 26.83 36.68 20.38
C PRO A 178 27.33 35.92 21.62
N GLU A 179 26.56 35.90 22.71
CA GLU A 179 26.83 35.09 23.89
C GLU A 179 26.80 33.59 23.59
N LEU A 180 25.88 33.14 22.73
CA LEU A 180 25.78 31.73 22.31
C LEU A 180 26.94 31.35 21.40
N GLN A 181 27.35 32.24 20.50
CA GLN A 181 28.54 32.04 19.67
C GLN A 181 29.78 31.84 20.54
N LYS A 182 30.00 32.72 21.53
CA LYS A 182 31.15 32.61 22.43
C LYS A 182 31.13 31.31 23.23
N ALA A 183 29.97 30.93 23.78
CA ALA A 183 29.83 29.67 24.51
C ALA A 183 30.14 28.45 23.62
N MET A 184 29.75 28.46 22.35
CA MET A 184 30.07 27.40 21.38
C MET A 184 31.58 27.32 21.07
N GLU A 185 32.25 28.45 20.92
CA GLU A 185 33.71 28.49 20.69
C GLU A 185 34.49 27.97 21.90
N GLU A 186 34.11 28.37 23.12
CA GLU A 186 34.70 27.87 24.35
C GLU A 186 34.52 26.35 24.50
N ALA A 187 33.31 25.84 24.24
CA ALA A 187 33.03 24.42 24.27
C ALA A 187 33.87 23.62 23.26
N LYS A 188 34.04 24.15 22.04
CA LYS A 188 34.87 23.53 20.99
C LYS A 188 36.34 23.46 21.40
N ASN A 189 36.88 24.53 21.97
CA ASN A 189 38.27 24.59 22.41
C ASN A 189 38.55 23.59 23.53
N ASN A 190 37.63 23.46 24.49
CA ASN A 190 37.74 22.50 25.59
C ASN A 190 37.68 21.03 25.11
N ALA A 191 36.90 20.75 24.06
CA ALA A 191 36.81 19.41 23.46
C ALA A 191 38.09 19.02 22.66
N GLN A 192 38.90 20.00 22.24
CA GLN A 192 40.15 19.77 21.49
C GLN A 192 41.39 19.68 22.40
N SER A 193 41.28 20.07 23.67
CA SER A 193 42.35 19.98 24.67
C SER A 193 42.42 18.62 25.40
N HIS A 194 41.57 17.66 25.04
CA HIS A 194 41.51 16.30 25.56
C HIS A 194 41.71 15.28 24.43
#